data_AF-A0A1I3ZRR4-F1
#
_entry.id   AF-A0A1I3ZRR4-F1
#
_cell.length_a   1.000
_cell.length_b   1.000
_cell.length_c   1.000
_cell.angle_alpha   90.00
_cell.angle_beta   90.00
_cell.angle_gamma   90.00
#
_symmetry.space_group_name_H-M   'P 1'
#
loop_
_entity.id
_entity.type
_entity.pdbx_description
1 polymer ?
#
loop_
_entity_poly.entity_id
_entity_poly.type
_entity_poly.pdbx_seq_one_letter_code
_entity_poly.pdbx_strand_id
1 'polypeptide(L)'
;MKIHQVCKINLILSIMMISAYANAQYTNVIIYTPNNTPVVAGQFIGTDYTSKEKDDSKKYWLRVYNNKIEFISEATHRYNCHAYAWHMTEGRSPVWINTPVWINTPEDDKYWNDYSYIEVSDPSRATKVSYGSVDHSAVTTTTSDYFISKWGPSPRFRHYKNDCPYSVSDLHYYVRPSISGSSVVCEQAEYKIEEFDVLPQGFTVQWGTNNSNLTLVSGQGTSKAVYRKTRNGSDMIQCKIVYSNRTTNVAPLRVHFGAPAIQRIAGLQSPPNGQEARYEAILPDGAPIPSNFEWILNPRGRNSVYPSGRFVDIAFYDPGTYQLVCRATNSCGVGDYCVITLNVTN
;
A
#
# COMPACT_ATOMS: atom_id res chain seq x y z
N MET A 1 -36.32 -34.72 1.00
CA MET A 1 -35.73 -35.46 -0.14
C MET A 1 -34.64 -34.62 -0.83
N LYS A 2 -33.45 -34.44 -0.22
CA LYS A 2 -32.32 -33.65 -0.77
C LYS A 2 -30.95 -34.12 -0.27
N ILE A 3 -30.79 -35.44 -0.05
CA ILE A 3 -29.53 -36.03 0.46
C ILE A 3 -28.82 -36.89 -0.60
N HIS A 4 -29.47 -37.24 -1.71
CA HIS A 4 -28.91 -38.16 -2.72
C HIS A 4 -28.18 -37.50 -3.90
N GLN A 5 -28.16 -36.17 -4.01
CA GLN A 5 -27.50 -35.50 -5.14
C GLN A 5 -26.04 -35.11 -4.86
N VAL A 6 -25.62 -35.07 -3.58
CA VAL A 6 -24.24 -34.72 -3.17
C VAL A 6 -23.28 -35.90 -3.41
N CYS A 7 -23.75 -37.14 -3.34
CA CYS A 7 -22.88 -38.32 -3.35
C CYS A 7 -22.40 -38.74 -4.77
N LYS A 8 -23.17 -38.46 -5.84
CA LYS A 8 -22.74 -38.75 -7.23
C LYS A 8 -21.87 -37.66 -7.86
N ILE A 9 -21.91 -36.44 -7.30
CA ILE A 9 -21.16 -35.27 -7.81
C ILE A 9 -19.69 -35.30 -7.35
N ASN A 10 -19.40 -35.88 -6.18
CA ASN A 10 -18.04 -36.02 -5.66
C ASN A 10 -17.11 -36.86 -6.55
N LEU A 11 -17.64 -37.85 -7.29
CA LEU A 11 -16.82 -38.71 -8.16
C LEU A 11 -16.33 -37.98 -9.43
N ILE A 12 -17.15 -37.08 -10.00
CA ILE A 12 -16.77 -36.27 -11.16
C ILE A 12 -15.82 -35.14 -10.76
N LEU A 13 -16.02 -34.55 -9.57
CA LEU A 13 -15.11 -33.58 -8.94
C LEU A 13 -13.71 -34.17 -8.72
N SER A 14 -13.63 -35.40 -8.20
CA SER A 14 -12.36 -36.09 -8.04
C SER A 14 -11.71 -36.40 -9.39
N ILE A 15 -12.44 -36.82 -10.42
CA ILE A 15 -11.85 -37.20 -11.72
C ILE A 15 -11.35 -35.96 -12.50
N MET A 16 -12.08 -34.83 -12.50
CA MET A 16 -11.62 -33.59 -13.15
C MET A 16 -10.47 -32.91 -12.40
N MET A 17 -10.47 -32.92 -11.06
CA MET A 17 -9.34 -32.43 -10.27
C MET A 17 -8.12 -33.33 -10.48
N ILE A 18 -8.26 -34.66 -10.38
CA ILE A 18 -7.15 -35.62 -10.55
C ILE A 18 -6.58 -35.59 -11.98
N SER A 19 -7.39 -35.43 -13.03
CA SER A 19 -6.87 -35.33 -14.41
C SER A 19 -6.18 -33.99 -14.71
N ALA A 20 -6.58 -32.90 -14.05
CA ALA A 20 -5.96 -31.59 -14.20
C ALA A 20 -4.59 -31.52 -13.50
N TYR A 21 -4.44 -32.13 -12.32
CA TYR A 21 -3.16 -32.15 -11.61
C TYR A 21 -2.10 -33.05 -12.28
N ALA A 22 -2.51 -34.05 -13.07
CA ALA A 22 -1.60 -35.03 -13.67
C ALA A 22 -0.66 -34.44 -14.75
N ASN A 23 -0.91 -33.23 -15.27
CA ASN A 23 -0.12 -32.62 -16.36
C ASN A 23 0.50 -31.26 -16.01
N ALA A 24 0.28 -30.72 -14.82
CA ALA A 24 0.85 -29.43 -14.44
C ALA A 24 2.33 -29.57 -14.07
N GLN A 25 3.21 -28.89 -14.82
CA GLN A 25 4.66 -28.94 -14.62
C GLN A 25 5.17 -27.64 -13.98
N TYR A 26 6.03 -27.81 -12.97
CA TYR A 26 6.59 -26.70 -12.20
C TYR A 26 8.11 -26.86 -12.07
N THR A 27 8.82 -25.74 -12.06
CA THR A 27 10.19 -25.66 -11.53
C THR A 27 10.15 -25.04 -10.13
N ASN A 28 10.96 -25.57 -9.21
CA ASN A 28 11.05 -25.01 -7.87
C ASN A 28 11.69 -23.63 -7.90
N VAL A 29 11.08 -22.69 -7.18
CA VAL A 29 11.57 -21.33 -6.96
C VAL A 29 11.42 -20.98 -5.48
N ILE A 30 12.28 -20.07 -5.01
CA ILE A 30 12.15 -19.48 -3.68
C ILE A 30 11.57 -18.09 -3.84
N ILE A 31 10.40 -17.87 -3.25
CA ILE A 31 9.83 -16.54 -3.05
C ILE A 31 10.04 -16.11 -1.59
N TYR A 32 9.72 -14.86 -1.30
CA TYR A 32 9.93 -14.30 0.03
C TYR A 32 8.65 -13.63 0.53
N THR A 33 8.39 -13.81 1.82
CA THR A 33 7.42 -13.00 2.56
C THR A 33 7.87 -11.52 2.57
N PRO A 34 6.98 -10.58 2.96
CA PRO A 34 7.37 -9.19 3.19
C PRO A 34 8.57 -9.00 4.15
N ASN A 35 8.75 -9.87 5.14
CA ASN A 35 9.91 -9.85 6.06
C ASN A 35 11.08 -10.74 5.62
N ASN A 36 11.11 -11.14 4.35
CA ASN A 36 12.23 -11.85 3.74
C ASN A 36 12.44 -13.29 4.26
N THR A 37 11.38 -13.94 4.77
CA THR A 37 11.40 -15.38 5.07
C THR A 37 11.21 -16.16 3.77
N PRO A 38 12.07 -17.16 3.48
CA PRO A 38 11.97 -17.95 2.25
C PRO A 38 10.77 -18.91 2.28
N VAL A 39 9.96 -18.87 1.23
CA VAL A 39 8.80 -19.72 0.99
C VAL A 39 9.04 -20.51 -0.31
N VAL A 40 8.87 -21.82 -0.25
CA VAL A 40 9.04 -22.71 -1.41
C VAL A 40 7.80 -22.62 -2.29
N ALA A 41 8.01 -22.35 -3.58
CA ALA A 41 6.95 -22.24 -4.57
C ALA A 41 7.36 -22.85 -5.91
N GLY A 42 6.39 -23.00 -6.80
CA GLY A 42 6.55 -23.56 -8.12
C GLY A 42 6.26 -22.53 -9.18
N GLN A 43 7.22 -22.32 -10.09
CA GLN A 43 7.00 -21.58 -11.31
C GLN A 43 6.42 -22.52 -12.37
N PHE A 44 5.23 -22.22 -12.86
CA PHE A 44 4.58 -23.04 -13.89
C PHE A 44 5.35 -22.97 -15.21
N ILE A 45 5.68 -24.14 -15.78
CA ILE A 45 6.42 -24.30 -17.05
C ILE A 45 5.65 -25.13 -18.10
N GLY A 46 4.45 -25.60 -17.77
CA GLY A 46 3.63 -26.41 -18.66
C GLY A 46 2.70 -25.61 -19.57
N THR A 47 1.79 -26.33 -20.23
CA THR A 47 0.69 -25.76 -21.00
C THR A 47 -0.50 -25.50 -20.09
N ASP A 48 -0.99 -24.26 -20.07
CA ASP A 48 -2.17 -23.89 -19.28
C ASP A 48 -3.46 -24.37 -19.96
N TYR A 49 -4.60 -24.26 -19.26
CA TYR A 49 -5.90 -24.63 -19.81
C TYR A 49 -6.20 -23.91 -21.14
N THR A 50 -6.82 -24.64 -22.05
CA THR A 50 -7.44 -24.10 -23.26
C THR A 50 -8.59 -23.15 -22.92
N SER A 51 -8.97 -22.29 -23.87
CA SER A 51 -10.10 -21.38 -23.69
C SER A 51 -11.41 -22.11 -23.39
N LYS A 52 -11.60 -23.31 -23.96
CA LYS A 52 -12.78 -24.14 -23.70
C LYS A 52 -12.81 -24.67 -22.28
N GLU A 53 -11.69 -25.19 -21.77
CA GLU A 53 -11.60 -25.68 -20.39
C GLU A 53 -11.82 -24.55 -19.37
N LYS A 54 -11.29 -23.36 -19.65
CA LYS A 54 -11.51 -22.15 -18.82
C LYS A 54 -13.00 -21.78 -18.74
N ASP A 55 -13.67 -21.70 -19.90
CA ASP A 55 -15.10 -21.39 -19.99
C ASP A 55 -15.99 -22.48 -19.35
N ASP A 56 -15.67 -23.76 -19.56
CA ASP A 56 -16.40 -24.88 -18.96
C ASP A 56 -16.28 -24.84 -17.43
N SER A 57 -15.08 -24.57 -16.89
CA SER A 57 -14.84 -24.44 -15.45
C SER A 57 -15.59 -23.24 -14.85
N LYS A 58 -15.58 -22.09 -15.53
CA LYS A 58 -16.35 -20.90 -15.14
C LYS A 58 -17.85 -21.21 -15.06
N LYS A 59 -18.43 -21.79 -16.11
CA LYS A 59 -19.86 -22.13 -16.18
C LYS A 59 -20.26 -23.14 -15.12
N TYR A 60 -19.40 -24.11 -14.84
CA TYR A 60 -19.62 -25.09 -13.78
C TYR A 60 -19.80 -24.42 -12.42
N TRP A 61 -18.85 -23.59 -11.99
CA TRP A 61 -18.89 -22.98 -10.67
C TRP A 61 -20.04 -21.98 -10.50
N LEU A 62 -20.31 -21.17 -11.53
CA LEU A 62 -21.47 -20.28 -11.55
C LEU A 62 -22.78 -21.05 -11.39
N ARG A 63 -22.90 -22.22 -12.02
CA ARG A 63 -24.06 -23.10 -11.88
C ARG A 63 -24.16 -23.73 -10.48
N VAL A 64 -23.06 -24.23 -9.93
CA VAL A 64 -23.02 -24.87 -8.59
C VAL A 64 -23.55 -23.92 -7.52
N TYR A 65 -23.16 -22.65 -7.60
CA TYR A 65 -23.58 -21.63 -6.64
C TYR A 65 -24.78 -20.78 -7.11
N ASN A 66 -25.51 -21.24 -8.13
CA ASN A 66 -26.71 -20.57 -8.64
C ASN A 66 -26.51 -19.06 -8.90
N ASN A 67 -25.36 -18.69 -9.50
CA ASN A 67 -24.92 -17.33 -9.80
C ASN A 67 -24.81 -16.37 -8.59
N LYS A 68 -24.69 -16.90 -7.36
CA LYS A 68 -24.45 -16.07 -6.16
C LYS A 68 -23.00 -15.56 -6.04
N ILE A 69 -22.08 -16.19 -6.76
CA ILE A 69 -20.68 -15.81 -6.80
C ILE A 69 -20.40 -14.96 -8.04
N GLU A 70 -19.40 -14.10 -7.93
CA GLU A 70 -18.98 -13.17 -8.98
C GLU A 70 -17.65 -13.63 -9.56
N PHE A 71 -17.62 -13.85 -10.88
CA PHE A 71 -16.42 -14.27 -11.60
C PHE A 71 -15.41 -13.12 -11.69
N ILE A 72 -14.16 -13.38 -11.29
CA ILE A 72 -13.07 -12.39 -11.30
C ILE A 72 -12.00 -12.72 -12.34
N SER A 73 -11.57 -13.97 -12.45
CA SER A 73 -10.56 -14.37 -13.45
C SER A 73 -10.58 -15.85 -13.76
N GLU A 74 -10.11 -16.21 -14.96
CA GLU A 74 -10.12 -17.58 -15.49
C GLU A 74 -9.34 -18.60 -14.65
N ALA A 75 -9.68 -19.88 -14.87
CA ALA A 75 -8.90 -21.02 -14.36
C ALA A 75 -7.47 -20.98 -14.91
N THR A 76 -6.49 -21.43 -14.13
CA THR A 76 -5.09 -21.48 -14.54
C THR A 76 -4.26 -22.31 -13.57
N HIS A 77 -3.23 -22.98 -14.08
CA HIS A 77 -2.21 -23.70 -13.31
C HIS A 77 -1.11 -22.78 -12.74
N ARG A 78 -1.08 -21.50 -13.14
CA ARG A 78 0.03 -20.58 -12.83
C ARG A 78 0.13 -20.17 -11.36
N TYR A 79 -0.97 -20.28 -10.61
CA TYR A 79 -1.00 -19.91 -9.19
C TYR A 79 -2.15 -20.60 -8.46
N ASN A 80 -2.10 -20.63 -7.13
CA ASN A 80 -3.17 -21.14 -6.26
C ASN A 80 -3.75 -20.04 -5.34
N CYS A 81 -4.67 -20.42 -4.47
CA CYS A 81 -5.31 -19.52 -3.50
C CYS A 81 -4.29 -18.82 -2.59
N HIS A 82 -3.30 -19.55 -2.08
CA HIS A 82 -2.24 -19.01 -1.23
C HIS A 82 -1.39 -17.98 -1.96
N ALA A 83 -0.91 -18.31 -3.16
CA ALA A 83 -0.15 -17.36 -3.96
C ALA A 83 -0.96 -16.10 -4.29
N TYR A 84 -2.26 -16.25 -4.57
CA TYR A 84 -3.12 -15.07 -4.76
C TYR A 84 -3.17 -14.20 -3.50
N ALA A 85 -3.50 -14.80 -2.35
CA ALA A 85 -3.70 -14.09 -1.10
C ALA A 85 -2.41 -13.46 -0.55
N TRP A 86 -1.32 -14.22 -0.51
CA TRP A 86 -0.12 -13.84 0.24
C TRP A 86 1.01 -13.27 -0.63
N HIS A 87 0.94 -13.41 -1.95
CA HIS A 87 2.03 -13.02 -2.85
C HIS A 87 1.57 -12.07 -3.97
N MET A 88 0.57 -12.44 -4.75
CA MET A 88 0.15 -11.69 -5.94
C MET A 88 -0.59 -10.40 -5.61
N THR A 89 -1.37 -10.38 -4.53
CA THR A 89 -2.04 -9.14 -4.07
C THR A 89 -1.05 -8.11 -3.52
N GLU A 90 0.20 -8.50 -3.28
CA GLU A 90 1.33 -7.58 -2.99
C GLU A 90 2.04 -7.12 -4.28
N GLY A 91 1.46 -7.36 -5.46
CA GLY A 91 1.98 -6.93 -6.76
C GLY A 91 3.04 -7.85 -7.37
N ARG A 92 3.17 -9.09 -6.89
CA ARG A 92 4.20 -10.05 -7.35
C ARG A 92 3.68 -11.04 -8.39
N SER A 93 4.61 -11.68 -9.08
CA SER A 93 4.31 -12.61 -10.18
C SER A 93 3.55 -13.87 -9.74
N PRO A 94 2.76 -14.51 -10.63
CA PRO A 94 2.08 -15.75 -10.32
C PRO A 94 3.06 -16.91 -10.06
N VAL A 95 2.84 -17.62 -8.95
CA VAL A 95 3.53 -18.86 -8.58
C VAL A 95 2.55 -19.79 -7.89
N TRP A 96 2.88 -21.06 -7.74
CA TRP A 96 2.15 -22.00 -6.89
C TRP A 96 2.88 -22.15 -5.56
N ILE A 97 2.35 -21.58 -4.47
CA ILE A 97 2.94 -21.79 -3.12
C ILE A 97 2.60 -23.21 -2.69
N ASN A 98 3.53 -23.94 -2.03
CA ASN A 98 3.44 -25.35 -1.57
C ASN A 98 3.89 -26.46 -2.55
N THR A 99 4.92 -26.20 -3.38
CA THR A 99 5.44 -27.21 -4.31
C THR A 99 6.68 -27.99 -3.82
N PRO A 100 6.84 -29.29 -4.17
CA PRO A 100 5.89 -30.10 -4.93
C PRO A 100 4.60 -30.31 -4.13
N VAL A 101 3.46 -30.35 -4.84
CA VAL A 101 2.04 -30.28 -4.40
C VAL A 101 1.63 -31.34 -3.35
N TRP A 102 2.59 -32.09 -2.79
CA TRP A 102 2.45 -33.28 -1.97
C TRP A 102 3.04 -33.15 -0.56
N ILE A 103 3.62 -31.99 -0.21
CA ILE A 103 4.09 -31.74 1.16
C ILE A 103 2.95 -31.06 1.92
N ASN A 104 2.44 -31.74 2.96
CA ASN A 104 1.28 -31.41 3.79
C ASN A 104 1.44 -30.14 4.66
N THR A 105 2.05 -29.08 4.13
CA THR A 105 2.06 -27.76 4.76
C THR A 105 1.78 -26.70 3.69
N PRO A 106 0.72 -25.88 3.87
CA PRO A 106 0.40 -24.83 2.91
C PRO A 106 1.48 -23.74 2.76
N GLU A 107 2.50 -23.72 3.63
CA GLU A 107 3.62 -22.77 3.68
C GLU A 107 3.20 -21.30 3.85
N ASP A 108 1.89 -21.06 3.94
CA ASP A 108 1.28 -19.77 4.23
C ASP A 108 1.55 -19.33 5.67
N ASP A 109 1.75 -20.28 6.58
CA ASP A 109 2.14 -20.05 7.97
C ASP A 109 3.40 -19.21 8.14
N LYS A 110 4.32 -19.31 7.20
CA LYS A 110 5.53 -18.48 7.16
C LYS A 110 5.22 -16.98 7.12
N TYR A 111 4.09 -16.57 6.56
CA TYR A 111 3.69 -15.16 6.45
C TYR A 111 3.23 -14.55 7.77
N TRP A 112 2.78 -15.35 8.74
CA TRP A 112 2.42 -14.85 10.07
C TRP A 112 3.40 -15.29 11.16
N ASN A 113 4.10 -16.42 10.98
CA ASN A 113 5.18 -16.86 11.86
C ASN A 113 6.42 -15.95 11.80
N ASP A 114 6.56 -15.17 10.73
CA ASP A 114 7.58 -14.13 10.61
C ASP A 114 7.05 -12.70 10.81
N TYR A 115 5.78 -12.58 11.21
CA TYR A 115 5.06 -11.32 11.44
C TYR A 115 4.95 -10.39 10.23
N SER A 116 5.07 -10.91 9.00
CA SER A 116 4.70 -10.13 7.82
C SER A 116 3.22 -9.76 7.86
N TYR A 117 2.42 -10.64 8.45
CA TYR A 117 1.04 -10.42 8.81
C TYR A 117 0.80 -10.87 10.25
N ILE A 118 -0.20 -10.30 10.88
CA ILE A 118 -0.56 -10.60 12.27
C ILE A 118 -2.05 -10.92 12.32
N GLU A 119 -2.39 -11.92 13.13
CA GLU A 119 -3.77 -12.33 13.33
C GLU A 119 -4.56 -11.28 14.12
N VAL A 120 -5.80 -11.02 13.68
CA VAL A 120 -6.73 -10.09 14.33
C VAL A 120 -8.05 -10.79 14.63
N SER A 121 -8.66 -10.46 15.76
CA SER A 121 -9.94 -11.02 16.18
C SER A 121 -11.15 -10.38 15.48
N ASP A 122 -10.99 -9.17 14.94
CA ASP A 122 -12.02 -8.45 14.21
C ASP A 122 -11.83 -8.61 12.69
N PRO A 123 -12.71 -9.35 12.01
CA PRO A 123 -12.62 -9.60 10.57
C PRO A 123 -12.66 -8.34 9.71
N SER A 124 -13.27 -7.24 10.19
CA SER A 124 -13.42 -6.00 9.42
C SER A 124 -12.09 -5.30 9.15
N ARG A 125 -11.06 -5.68 9.92
CA ARG A 125 -9.72 -5.12 9.92
C ARG A 125 -8.73 -5.96 9.11
N ALA A 126 -9.10 -7.19 8.78
CA ALA A 126 -8.23 -8.10 8.06
C ALA A 126 -8.23 -7.84 6.56
N THR A 127 -7.10 -8.14 5.93
CA THR A 127 -6.94 -8.13 4.47
C THR A 127 -6.81 -9.53 3.90
N LYS A 128 -6.37 -10.50 4.72
CA LYS A 128 -6.15 -11.90 4.33
C LYS A 128 -6.92 -12.82 5.27
N VAL A 129 -7.26 -14.00 4.78
CA VAL A 129 -7.93 -15.06 5.54
C VAL A 129 -7.23 -16.38 5.25
N SER A 130 -6.86 -17.12 6.29
CA SER A 130 -6.45 -18.52 6.19
C SER A 130 -7.55 -19.41 6.78
N TYR A 131 -7.80 -20.55 6.15
CA TYR A 131 -8.81 -21.52 6.57
C TYR A 131 -8.11 -22.58 7.43
N GLY A 132 -8.20 -22.50 8.76
CA GLY A 132 -7.44 -23.38 9.67
C GLY A 132 -7.76 -24.88 9.54
N SER A 133 -8.96 -25.19 9.06
CA SER A 133 -9.44 -26.57 8.90
C SER A 133 -9.16 -27.22 7.54
N VAL A 134 -8.76 -26.45 6.52
CA VAL A 134 -8.60 -26.93 5.13
C VAL A 134 -7.55 -26.12 4.38
N ASP A 135 -6.89 -26.73 3.38
CA ASP A 135 -5.87 -26.05 2.55
C ASP A 135 -6.49 -24.95 1.65
N HIS A 136 -6.70 -23.75 2.21
CA HIS A 136 -7.28 -22.61 1.48
C HIS A 136 -6.95 -21.26 2.10
N SER A 137 -6.79 -20.26 1.24
CA SER A 137 -6.58 -18.85 1.61
C SER A 137 -7.42 -17.91 0.75
N ALA A 138 -7.76 -16.76 1.31
CA ALA A 138 -8.55 -15.74 0.63
C ALA A 138 -8.10 -14.33 0.99
N VAL A 139 -8.61 -13.35 0.23
CA VAL A 139 -8.48 -11.92 0.51
C VAL A 139 -9.86 -11.40 0.90
N THR A 140 -9.93 -10.54 1.92
CA THR A 140 -11.20 -9.90 2.30
C THR A 140 -11.61 -8.85 1.26
N THR A 141 -12.85 -8.37 1.37
CA THR A 141 -13.32 -7.22 0.59
C THR A 141 -13.82 -6.13 1.52
N THR A 142 -14.16 -4.96 0.96
CA THR A 142 -14.81 -3.88 1.71
C THR A 142 -16.23 -4.24 2.18
N THR A 143 -16.82 -5.32 1.64
CA THR A 143 -18.10 -5.86 2.10
C THR A 143 -17.84 -6.97 3.13
N SER A 144 -18.40 -6.82 4.33
CA SER A 144 -18.27 -7.82 5.39
C SER A 144 -18.64 -9.22 4.90
N ASP A 145 -17.88 -10.23 5.33
CA ASP A 145 -18.05 -11.64 4.96
C ASP A 145 -17.94 -11.99 3.47
N TYR A 146 -17.56 -11.04 2.60
CA TYR A 146 -17.23 -11.33 1.21
C TYR A 146 -15.72 -11.44 1.02
N PHE A 147 -15.30 -12.51 0.35
CA PHE A 147 -13.91 -12.83 0.07
C PHE A 147 -13.66 -12.95 -1.42
N ILE A 148 -12.39 -12.80 -1.82
CA ILE A 148 -11.89 -13.13 -3.15
C ILE A 148 -10.89 -14.27 -2.99
N SER A 149 -11.15 -15.40 -3.64
CA SER A 149 -10.26 -16.56 -3.59
C SER A 149 -10.29 -17.38 -4.86
N LYS A 150 -9.21 -18.13 -5.10
CA LYS A 150 -9.11 -19.13 -6.17
C LYS A 150 -9.47 -20.49 -5.60
N TRP A 151 -10.12 -21.37 -6.35
CA TRP A 151 -10.52 -22.69 -5.84
C TRP A 151 -9.64 -23.80 -6.45
N GLY A 152 -8.48 -24.03 -5.84
CA GLY A 152 -7.43 -24.88 -6.42
C GLY A 152 -6.92 -24.28 -7.75
N PRO A 153 -6.84 -25.04 -8.86
CA PRO A 153 -6.50 -24.52 -10.18
C PRO A 153 -7.68 -23.85 -10.90
N SER A 154 -8.89 -23.93 -10.35
CA SER A 154 -10.14 -23.38 -10.91
C SER A 154 -10.17 -21.84 -10.91
N PRO A 155 -11.19 -21.17 -11.49
CA PRO A 155 -11.26 -19.72 -11.55
C PRO A 155 -11.21 -19.04 -10.18
N ARG A 156 -10.99 -17.73 -10.20
CA ARG A 156 -11.06 -16.87 -9.03
C ARG A 156 -12.42 -16.20 -8.97
N PHE A 157 -13.03 -16.19 -7.79
CA PHE A 157 -14.35 -15.62 -7.57
C PHE A 157 -14.33 -14.65 -6.39
N ARG A 158 -15.21 -13.66 -6.44
CA ARG A 158 -15.71 -12.95 -5.26
C ARG A 158 -16.96 -13.68 -4.79
N HIS A 159 -17.04 -14.01 -3.51
CA HIS A 159 -18.12 -14.82 -2.96
C HIS A 159 -18.38 -14.46 -1.50
N TYR A 160 -19.60 -14.71 -1.03
CA TYR A 160 -19.88 -14.73 0.40
C TYR A 160 -19.12 -15.91 1.03
N LYS A 161 -18.68 -15.81 2.30
CA LYS A 161 -17.85 -16.84 2.94
C LYS A 161 -18.46 -18.26 2.84
N ASN A 162 -19.78 -18.37 2.99
CA ASN A 162 -20.49 -19.66 2.92
C ASN A 162 -20.76 -20.16 1.49
N ASP A 163 -20.56 -19.33 0.46
CA ASP A 163 -20.75 -19.69 -0.95
C ASP A 163 -19.41 -20.10 -1.59
N CYS A 164 -18.69 -21.04 -0.96
CA CYS A 164 -17.43 -21.60 -1.44
C CYS A 164 -17.31 -23.10 -1.14
N PRO A 165 -16.39 -23.85 -1.79
CA PRO A 165 -16.30 -25.30 -1.63
C PRO A 165 -15.50 -25.74 -0.39
N TYR A 166 -15.04 -24.78 0.41
CA TYR A 166 -14.16 -25.00 1.56
C TYR A 166 -14.91 -24.79 2.88
N SER A 167 -14.55 -25.55 3.91
CA SER A 167 -15.14 -25.39 5.24
C SER A 167 -14.75 -24.05 5.86
N VAL A 168 -15.72 -23.28 6.34
CA VAL A 168 -15.52 -21.99 7.02
C VAL A 168 -15.61 -22.09 8.55
N SER A 169 -15.52 -23.30 9.08
CA SER A 169 -15.66 -23.56 10.53
C SER A 169 -14.52 -22.98 11.37
N ASP A 170 -13.38 -22.69 10.74
CA ASP A 170 -12.15 -22.24 11.39
C ASP A 170 -11.46 -21.23 10.47
N LEU A 171 -11.75 -19.94 10.66
CA LEU A 171 -11.21 -18.85 9.87
C LEU A 171 -10.30 -17.98 10.72
N HIS A 172 -9.07 -17.81 10.26
CA HIS A 172 -8.08 -16.93 10.85
C HIS A 172 -7.89 -15.70 9.97
N TYR A 173 -7.93 -14.53 10.59
CA TYR A 173 -7.98 -13.24 9.92
C TYR A 173 -6.68 -12.49 10.11
N TYR A 174 -6.05 -12.03 9.04
CA TYR A 174 -4.72 -11.45 9.09
C TYR A 174 -4.64 -10.08 8.41
N VAL A 175 -3.79 -9.23 8.98
CA VAL A 175 -3.52 -7.89 8.46
C VAL A 175 -2.02 -7.62 8.45
N ARG A 176 -1.57 -6.84 7.46
CA ARG A 176 -0.19 -6.37 7.40
C ARG A 176 -0.05 -5.16 8.32
N PRO A 177 0.86 -5.16 9.31
CA PRO A 177 1.07 -3.99 10.15
C PRO A 177 1.50 -2.79 9.31
N SER A 178 0.99 -1.61 9.65
CA SER A 178 1.34 -0.35 9.00
C SER A 178 1.42 0.77 10.04
N ILE A 179 2.14 1.85 9.74
CA ILE A 179 2.20 3.02 10.61
C ILE A 179 1.11 3.98 10.16
N SER A 180 0.34 4.52 11.12
CA SER A 180 -0.58 5.62 10.85
C SER A 180 -0.41 6.78 11.82
N GLY A 181 -0.94 7.92 11.39
CA GLY A 181 -0.90 9.20 12.06
C GLY A 181 -1.05 10.31 11.04
N SER A 182 -0.93 11.56 11.48
CA SER A 182 -1.06 12.69 10.55
C SER A 182 0.11 12.74 9.55
N SER A 183 -0.20 13.02 8.28
CA SER A 183 0.79 13.29 7.24
C SER A 183 1.38 14.71 7.33
N VAL A 184 0.74 15.60 8.09
CA VAL A 184 1.18 16.98 8.35
C VAL A 184 1.14 17.27 9.85
N VAL A 185 2.25 17.69 10.42
CA VAL A 185 2.37 17.92 11.86
C VAL A 185 3.05 19.25 12.15
N CYS A 186 2.40 20.07 12.96
CA CYS A 186 2.91 21.41 13.21
C CYS A 186 3.99 21.42 14.27
N GLU A 187 3.78 20.76 15.41
CA GLU A 187 4.75 20.69 16.51
C GLU A 187 4.99 19.26 16.99
N GLN A 188 3.93 18.50 17.26
CA GLN A 188 4.02 17.14 17.76
C GLN A 188 2.81 16.33 17.29
N ALA A 189 3.00 15.03 17.06
CA ALA A 189 1.91 14.11 16.77
C ALA A 189 2.17 12.71 17.33
N GLU A 190 1.09 12.00 17.60
CA GLU A 190 1.09 10.57 17.89
C GLU A 190 0.97 9.78 16.60
N TYR A 191 1.71 8.67 16.55
CA TYR A 191 1.66 7.65 15.53
C TYR A 191 1.41 6.32 16.20
N LYS A 192 0.74 5.41 15.50
CA LYS A 192 0.48 4.06 15.98
C LYS A 192 0.83 3.04 14.92
N ILE A 193 1.13 1.82 15.33
CA ILE A 193 0.99 0.68 14.44
C ILE A 193 -0.51 0.46 14.31
N GLU A 194 -1.04 0.68 13.11
CA GLU A 194 -2.42 0.32 12.83
C GLU A 194 -2.66 -1.10 13.27
N GLU A 195 -3.89 -1.32 13.71
CA GLU A 195 -4.35 -2.60 14.17
C GLU A 195 -3.89 -3.01 15.59
N PHE A 196 -2.99 -2.25 16.23
CA PHE A 196 -2.50 -2.56 17.58
C PHE A 196 -2.70 -1.41 18.56
N ASP A 197 -3.82 -1.42 19.30
CA ASP A 197 -3.97 -0.54 20.45
C ASP A 197 -3.03 -0.93 21.59
N VAL A 198 -2.83 -2.25 21.77
CA VAL A 198 -1.87 -2.86 22.70
C VAL A 198 -1.11 -3.95 21.96
N LEU A 199 0.21 -4.03 22.14
CA LEU A 199 1.01 -5.11 21.57
C LEU A 199 0.69 -6.44 22.25
N PRO A 200 0.66 -7.56 21.52
CA PRO A 200 0.58 -8.87 22.14
C PRO A 200 1.78 -9.12 23.07
N GLN A 201 1.62 -10.04 24.03
CA GLN A 201 2.67 -10.33 25.01
C GLN A 201 3.98 -10.77 24.34
N GLY A 202 5.10 -10.19 24.77
CA GLY A 202 6.43 -10.51 24.26
C GLY A 202 6.87 -9.70 23.03
N PHE A 203 5.98 -8.87 22.47
CA PHE A 203 6.31 -7.96 21.38
C PHE A 203 6.79 -6.61 21.91
N THR A 204 7.75 -6.02 21.22
CA THR A 204 8.22 -4.64 21.43
C THR A 204 8.40 -3.95 20.10
N VAL A 205 8.27 -2.62 20.06
CA VAL A 205 8.45 -1.82 18.84
C VAL A 205 9.66 -0.91 18.97
N GLN A 206 10.54 -0.95 17.98
CA GLN A 206 11.63 0.00 17.83
C GLN A 206 11.21 1.09 16.85
N TRP A 207 10.89 2.26 17.37
CA TRP A 207 10.57 3.46 16.61
C TRP A 207 11.84 4.23 16.23
N GLY A 208 11.85 4.82 15.04
CA GLY A 208 12.98 5.56 14.50
C GLY A 208 12.59 6.52 13.38
N THR A 209 13.55 7.34 12.94
CA THR A 209 13.39 8.35 11.89
C THR A 209 14.57 8.27 10.93
N ASN A 210 14.46 8.85 9.73
CA ASN A 210 15.51 8.74 8.71
C ASN A 210 16.46 9.94 8.65
N ASN A 211 16.04 11.13 9.09
CA ASN A 211 16.85 12.34 8.91
C ASN A 211 16.83 13.34 10.09
N SER A 212 16.39 12.90 11.28
CA SER A 212 16.40 13.69 12.54
C SER A 212 15.63 15.01 12.48
N ASN A 213 14.81 15.24 11.45
CA ASN A 213 13.83 16.35 11.47
C ASN A 213 12.79 16.10 12.56
N LEU A 214 12.63 14.83 12.97
CA LEU A 214 11.87 14.39 14.12
C LEU A 214 12.70 13.80 15.24
N THR A 215 12.26 14.09 16.45
CA THR A 215 12.72 13.45 17.69
C THR A 215 11.60 12.60 18.26
N LEU A 216 11.89 11.34 18.57
CA LEU A 216 10.99 10.47 19.34
C LEU A 216 10.92 11.00 20.79
N VAL A 217 9.73 11.42 21.22
CA VAL A 217 9.48 11.95 22.57
C VAL A 217 9.14 10.82 23.53
N SER A 218 8.29 9.89 23.11
CA SER A 218 7.82 8.78 23.94
C SER A 218 7.29 7.63 23.10
N GLY A 219 7.06 6.48 23.74
CA GLY A 219 6.40 5.33 23.13
C GLY A 219 7.33 4.25 22.58
N GLN A 220 8.64 4.38 22.80
CA GLN A 220 9.57 3.30 22.49
C GLN A 220 9.15 2.02 23.21
N GLY A 221 9.15 0.91 22.48
CA GLY A 221 8.72 -0.39 22.96
C GLY A 221 7.20 -0.61 22.98
N THR A 222 6.40 0.38 22.56
CA THR A 222 4.93 0.30 22.57
C THR A 222 4.35 0.44 21.17
N SER A 223 3.06 0.08 20.98
CA SER A 223 2.38 0.20 19.69
C SER A 223 2.12 1.65 19.27
N LYS A 224 2.38 2.63 20.13
CA LYS A 224 2.22 4.05 19.87
C LYS A 224 3.53 4.79 20.09
N ALA A 225 3.77 5.85 19.33
CA ALA A 225 4.94 6.71 19.48
C ALA A 225 4.55 8.17 19.28
N VAL A 226 5.16 9.05 20.07
CA VAL A 226 4.98 10.49 19.93
C VAL A 226 6.24 11.08 19.34
N TYR A 227 6.11 11.76 18.21
CA TYR A 227 7.21 12.47 17.57
C TYR A 227 6.98 13.97 17.64
N ARG A 228 8.05 14.68 17.95
CA ARG A 228 8.10 16.15 17.96
C ARG A 228 9.01 16.65 16.85
N LYS A 229 8.55 17.72 16.20
CA LYS A 229 9.31 18.48 15.21
C LYS A 229 10.56 19.07 15.85
N THR A 230 11.69 18.88 15.19
CA THR A 230 12.95 19.57 15.51
C THR A 230 13.22 20.68 14.50
N ARG A 231 12.81 20.47 13.23
CA ARG A 231 12.95 21.41 12.11
C ARG A 231 11.77 21.25 11.15
N ASN A 232 11.46 22.30 10.37
CA ASN A 232 10.48 22.18 9.29
C ASN A 232 11.06 21.33 8.15
N GLY A 233 10.25 20.50 7.51
CA GLY A 233 10.72 19.59 6.46
C GLY A 233 9.85 18.36 6.31
N SER A 234 10.47 17.25 5.88
CA SER A 234 9.87 15.92 5.95
C SER A 234 10.86 14.91 6.53
N ASP A 235 10.30 13.85 7.10
CA ASP A 235 11.03 12.72 7.65
C ASP A 235 10.27 11.43 7.27
N MET A 236 10.93 10.29 7.43
CA MET A 236 10.28 8.98 7.36
C MET A 236 10.23 8.40 8.75
N ILE A 237 9.02 8.22 9.30
CA ILE A 237 8.85 7.44 10.52
C ILE A 237 9.01 5.97 10.15
N GLN A 238 9.89 5.29 10.88
CA GLN A 238 10.19 3.89 10.71
C GLN A 238 9.87 3.18 12.00
N CYS A 239 9.34 1.95 11.91
CA CYS A 239 9.27 1.09 13.07
C CYS A 239 9.60 -0.35 12.73
N LYS A 240 10.14 -1.04 13.73
CA LYS A 240 10.40 -2.47 13.67
C LYS A 240 9.68 -3.17 14.80
N ILE A 241 8.94 -4.23 14.48
CA ILE A 241 8.31 -5.08 15.49
C ILE A 241 9.31 -6.17 15.85
N VAL A 242 9.58 -6.35 17.14
CA VAL A 242 10.55 -7.31 17.65
C VAL A 242 9.85 -8.33 18.54
N TYR A 243 10.09 -9.61 18.30
CA TYR A 243 9.61 -10.73 19.11
C TYR A 243 10.65 -11.85 19.13
N SER A 244 11.03 -12.34 20.31
CA SER A 244 11.97 -13.46 20.48
C SER A 244 13.23 -13.36 19.60
N ASN A 245 13.86 -12.18 19.58
CA ASN A 245 15.04 -11.81 18.76
C ASN A 245 14.83 -11.77 17.24
N ARG A 246 13.61 -11.97 16.74
CA ARG A 246 13.24 -11.69 15.35
C ARG A 246 12.79 -10.25 15.22
N THR A 247 13.08 -9.65 14.07
CA THR A 247 12.75 -8.26 13.78
C THR A 247 12.03 -8.17 12.44
N THR A 248 10.91 -7.47 12.45
CA THR A 248 10.01 -7.24 11.32
C THR A 248 10.01 -5.78 10.97
N ASN A 249 10.28 -5.44 9.71
CA ASN A 249 10.25 -4.05 9.27
C ASN A 249 8.82 -3.68 8.85
N VAL A 250 8.26 -2.65 9.46
CA VAL A 250 7.01 -2.06 9.00
C VAL A 250 7.31 -1.06 7.89
N ALA A 251 6.43 -0.97 6.90
CA ALA A 251 6.59 0.01 5.82
C ALA A 251 6.68 1.43 6.41
N PRO A 252 7.70 2.22 6.02
CA PRO A 252 7.93 3.52 6.63
C PRO A 252 6.89 4.53 6.15
N LEU A 253 6.48 5.45 7.04
CA LEU A 253 5.50 6.48 6.74
C LEU A 253 6.20 7.83 6.50
N ARG A 254 5.98 8.42 5.31
CA ARG A 254 6.45 9.77 4.99
C ARG A 254 5.55 10.80 5.66
N VAL A 255 6.17 11.76 6.32
CA VAL A 255 5.47 12.78 7.11
C VAL A 255 6.13 14.14 6.94
N HIS A 256 5.31 15.20 6.85
CA HIS A 256 5.75 16.59 6.69
C HIS A 256 5.53 17.40 7.97
N PHE A 257 6.49 18.24 8.34
CA PHE A 257 6.46 19.00 9.59
C PHE A 257 6.65 20.49 9.39
N GLY A 258 5.82 21.27 10.06
CA GLY A 258 5.91 22.71 10.13
C GLY A 258 5.45 23.46 8.87
N ALA A 259 5.74 24.76 8.87
CA ALA A 259 5.41 25.66 7.77
C ALA A 259 6.31 25.40 6.54
N PRO A 260 5.79 25.60 5.32
CA PRO A 260 6.56 25.39 4.10
C PRO A 260 7.70 26.41 3.98
N ALA A 261 8.80 26.03 3.35
CA ALA A 261 9.90 26.93 3.02
C ALA A 261 10.09 27.00 1.51
N ILE A 262 10.42 28.18 0.98
CA ILE A 262 10.77 28.37 -0.43
C ILE A 262 12.30 28.43 -0.51
N GLN A 263 12.89 27.56 -1.32
CA GLN A 263 14.35 27.48 -1.51
C GLN A 263 14.86 28.65 -2.37
N ARG A 264 14.17 28.93 -3.47
CA ARG A 264 14.49 30.04 -4.38
C ARG A 264 13.29 30.40 -5.26
N ILE A 265 13.34 31.59 -5.85
CA ILE A 265 12.46 31.97 -6.97
C ILE A 265 13.25 31.78 -8.27
N ALA A 266 12.70 31.01 -9.21
CA ALA A 266 13.27 30.81 -10.54
C ALA A 266 12.58 31.73 -11.55
N GLY A 267 13.37 32.34 -12.45
CA GLY A 267 12.89 33.22 -13.51
C GLY A 267 13.99 34.19 -13.98
N LEU A 268 13.69 35.02 -14.97
CA LEU A 268 14.64 36.00 -15.50
C LEU A 268 14.89 37.13 -14.49
N GLN A 269 16.15 37.37 -14.14
CA GLN A 269 16.51 38.48 -13.25
C GLN A 269 16.58 39.83 -13.96
N SER A 270 16.69 39.84 -15.29
CA SER A 270 16.67 41.07 -16.10
C SER A 270 15.64 40.98 -17.23
N PRO A 271 14.33 41.00 -16.91
CA PRO A 271 13.30 40.96 -17.93
C PRO A 271 13.23 42.31 -18.68
N PRO A 272 12.91 42.30 -19.99
CA PRO A 272 12.77 43.53 -20.76
C PRO A 272 11.48 44.28 -20.40
N ASN A 273 11.53 45.61 -20.45
CA ASN A 273 10.37 46.47 -20.26
C ASN A 273 9.32 46.24 -21.36
N GLY A 274 8.04 46.34 -21.01
CA GLY A 274 6.92 46.12 -21.92
C GLY A 274 6.62 44.65 -22.24
N GLN A 275 7.32 43.70 -21.59
CA GLN A 275 7.06 42.26 -21.73
C GLN A 275 6.61 41.63 -20.42
N GLU A 276 6.01 40.45 -20.55
CA GLU A 276 5.63 39.59 -19.44
C GLU A 276 6.75 38.60 -19.11
N ALA A 277 7.02 38.38 -17.82
CA ALA A 277 7.93 37.36 -17.36
C ALA A 277 7.28 36.49 -16.28
N ARG A 278 7.54 35.18 -16.37
CA ARG A 278 7.05 34.18 -15.42
C ARG A 278 8.11 33.81 -14.40
N TYR A 279 7.67 33.67 -13.15
CA TYR A 279 8.48 33.22 -12.04
C TYR A 279 7.84 32.03 -11.33
N GLU A 280 8.69 31.20 -10.72
CA GLU A 280 8.27 30.00 -10.00
C GLU A 280 8.93 29.93 -8.62
N ALA A 281 8.14 29.66 -7.59
CA ALA A 281 8.65 29.31 -6.27
C ALA A 281 9.13 27.85 -6.27
N ILE A 282 10.43 27.65 -6.11
CA ILE A 282 11.04 26.33 -5.98
C ILE A 282 11.10 25.96 -4.50
N LEU A 283 10.44 24.86 -4.14
CA LEU A 283 10.48 24.28 -2.80
C LEU A 283 11.71 23.35 -2.67
N PRO A 284 12.35 23.26 -1.49
CA PRO A 284 13.37 22.26 -1.25
C PRO A 284 12.76 20.85 -1.26
N ASP A 285 13.59 19.85 -1.54
CA ASP A 285 13.17 18.45 -1.51
C ASP A 285 12.58 18.08 -0.14
N GLY A 286 11.37 17.52 -0.16
CA GLY A 286 10.68 17.15 1.06
C GLY A 286 10.13 18.32 1.87
N ALA A 287 9.97 19.52 1.28
CA ALA A 287 9.28 20.63 1.92
C ALA A 287 7.87 20.24 2.38
N PRO A 288 7.37 20.82 3.49
CA PRO A 288 5.95 20.73 3.83
C PRO A 288 5.08 21.25 2.67
N ILE A 289 3.94 20.60 2.45
CA ILE A 289 3.05 20.90 1.33
C ILE A 289 2.37 22.26 1.56
N PRO A 290 2.57 23.27 0.69
CA PRO A 290 1.86 24.54 0.79
C PRO A 290 0.39 24.41 0.41
N SER A 291 -0.48 25.13 1.13
CA SER A 291 -1.87 25.37 0.73
C SER A 291 -2.06 26.70 0.00
N ASN A 292 -1.12 27.64 0.16
CA ASN A 292 -1.17 28.95 -0.51
C ASN A 292 0.24 29.50 -0.77
N PHE A 293 0.35 30.38 -1.77
CA PHE A 293 1.53 31.18 -2.06
C PHE A 293 1.13 32.65 -2.14
N GLU A 294 1.94 33.52 -1.53
CA GLU A 294 1.79 34.96 -1.61
C GLU A 294 2.97 35.53 -2.38
N TRP A 295 2.68 36.39 -3.36
CA TRP A 295 3.66 37.04 -4.21
C TRP A 295 3.54 38.55 -4.10
N ILE A 296 4.67 39.23 -3.91
CA ILE A 296 4.75 40.68 -3.76
C ILE A 296 5.86 41.19 -4.68
N LEU A 297 5.54 42.15 -5.54
CA LEU A 297 6.52 42.94 -6.29
C LEU A 297 6.67 44.30 -5.61
N ASN A 298 7.90 44.65 -5.22
CA ASN A 298 8.20 45.89 -4.50
C ASN A 298 9.32 46.70 -5.19
N PRO A 299 9.07 47.96 -5.59
CA PRO A 299 7.76 48.62 -5.63
C PRO A 299 6.86 48.01 -6.71
N ARG A 300 5.54 48.03 -6.54
CA ARG A 300 4.63 47.54 -7.60
C ARG A 300 4.60 48.50 -8.81
N GLY A 301 4.63 49.81 -8.57
CA GLY A 301 4.54 50.82 -9.63
C GLY A 301 3.30 50.61 -10.51
N ARG A 302 3.44 50.80 -11.82
CA ARG A 302 2.38 50.48 -12.80
C ARG A 302 2.37 49.01 -13.22
N ASN A 303 3.30 48.19 -12.74
CA ASN A 303 3.42 46.79 -13.11
C ASN A 303 2.21 45.98 -12.63
N SER A 304 1.85 44.97 -13.42
CA SER A 304 0.78 44.03 -13.10
C SER A 304 1.34 42.71 -12.63
N VAL A 305 0.81 42.18 -11.54
CA VAL A 305 1.24 40.92 -10.90
C VAL A 305 0.06 39.97 -10.90
N TYR A 306 0.23 38.79 -11.46
CA TYR A 306 -0.80 37.76 -11.61
C TYR A 306 -0.36 36.47 -10.92
N PRO A 307 -0.58 36.33 -9.59
CA PRO A 307 -0.24 35.12 -8.86
C PRO A 307 -1.12 33.93 -9.27
N SER A 308 -0.50 32.76 -9.45
CA SER A 308 -1.17 31.49 -9.74
C SER A 308 -0.48 30.36 -8.96
N GLY A 309 -0.79 30.30 -7.66
CA GLY A 309 -0.17 29.36 -6.73
C GLY A 309 1.36 29.48 -6.74
N ARG A 310 2.04 28.38 -7.06
CA ARG A 310 3.53 28.33 -7.10
C ARG A 310 4.15 29.20 -8.20
N PHE A 311 3.35 29.79 -9.08
CA PHE A 311 3.81 30.66 -10.16
C PHE A 311 3.30 32.09 -9.98
N VAL A 312 4.01 33.03 -10.58
CA VAL A 312 3.51 34.38 -10.80
C VAL A 312 3.94 34.87 -12.17
N ASP A 313 3.02 35.50 -12.88
CA ASP A 313 3.31 36.20 -14.13
C ASP A 313 3.29 37.70 -13.86
N ILE A 314 4.29 38.42 -14.38
CA ILE A 314 4.47 39.86 -14.13
C ILE A 314 4.63 40.58 -15.46
N ALA A 315 3.77 41.57 -15.72
CA ALA A 315 3.93 42.49 -16.83
C ALA A 315 4.64 43.77 -16.34
N PHE A 316 5.83 44.03 -16.89
CA PHE A 316 6.64 45.20 -16.53
C PHE A 316 6.37 46.37 -17.48
N TYR A 317 6.03 47.54 -16.92
CA TYR A 317 5.80 48.79 -17.67
C TYR A 317 6.75 49.91 -17.27
N ASP A 318 7.42 49.76 -16.12
CA ASP A 318 8.36 50.74 -15.59
C ASP A 318 9.76 50.08 -15.51
N PRO A 319 10.81 50.63 -16.15
CA PRO A 319 12.17 50.16 -15.96
C PRO A 319 12.64 50.49 -14.54
N GLY A 320 13.56 49.68 -14.01
CA GLY A 320 14.11 49.91 -12.67
C GLY A 320 14.45 48.63 -11.92
N THR A 321 14.82 48.79 -10.65
CA THR A 321 15.17 47.68 -9.76
C THR A 321 13.99 47.35 -8.84
N TYR A 322 13.65 46.07 -8.78
CA TYR A 322 12.53 45.54 -8.01
C TYR A 322 12.98 44.40 -7.11
N GLN A 323 12.23 44.18 -6.04
CA GLN A 323 12.27 42.96 -5.25
C GLN A 323 11.02 42.14 -5.56
N LEU A 324 11.22 40.92 -6.04
CA LEU A 324 10.15 39.92 -6.10
C LEU A 324 10.25 39.04 -4.87
N VAL A 325 9.20 39.06 -4.07
CA VAL A 325 9.10 38.38 -2.79
C VAL A 325 8.02 37.31 -2.90
N CYS A 326 8.32 36.10 -2.40
CA CYS A 326 7.35 35.02 -2.29
C CYS A 326 7.41 34.39 -0.89
N ARG A 327 6.26 33.99 -0.36
CA ARG A 327 6.19 33.09 0.81
C ARG A 327 5.07 32.08 0.63
N ALA A 328 5.19 30.94 1.29
CA ALA A 328 4.22 29.87 1.25
C ALA A 328 3.53 29.72 2.62
N THR A 329 2.31 29.18 2.65
CA THR A 329 1.55 28.93 3.90
C THR A 329 0.94 27.53 3.86
N ASN A 330 0.81 26.89 5.02
CA ASN A 330 -0.02 25.70 5.22
C ASN A 330 -0.75 25.76 6.58
N SER A 331 -1.39 24.67 7.00
CA SER A 331 -2.08 24.57 8.30
C SER A 331 -1.17 24.78 9.52
N CYS A 332 0.15 24.66 9.35
CA CYS A 332 1.14 24.88 10.41
C CYS A 332 1.70 26.30 10.45
N GLY A 333 1.25 27.17 9.55
CA GLY A 333 1.58 28.58 9.55
C GLY A 333 2.24 29.04 8.26
N VAL A 334 2.87 30.20 8.36
CA VAL A 334 3.44 30.94 7.24
C VAL A 334 4.95 30.72 7.22
N GLY A 335 5.49 30.38 6.06
CA GLY A 335 6.91 30.24 5.82
C GLY A 335 7.64 31.58 5.70
N ASP A 336 8.96 31.52 5.79
CA ASP A 336 9.82 32.68 5.59
C ASP A 336 9.71 33.23 4.16
N TYR A 337 10.02 34.52 4.02
CA TYR A 337 10.11 35.17 2.73
C TYR A 337 11.33 34.67 1.94
N CYS A 338 11.11 34.36 0.66
CA CYS A 338 12.15 34.21 -0.35
C CYS A 338 12.13 35.44 -1.25
N VAL A 339 13.30 36.03 -1.51
CA VAL A 339 13.42 37.29 -2.25
C VAL A 339 14.45 37.14 -3.36
N ILE A 340 14.13 37.69 -4.53
CA ILE A 340 15.10 37.93 -5.60
C ILE A 340 15.04 39.39 -6.05
N THR A 341 16.16 39.90 -6.54
CA THR A 341 16.23 41.23 -7.17
C THR A 341 16.04 41.09 -8.67
N LEU A 342 15.20 41.96 -9.24
CA LEU A 342 14.95 42.06 -10.67
C LEU A 342 15.44 43.43 -11.18
N ASN A 343 16.10 43.46 -12.33
CA ASN A 343 16.54 44.68 -13.00
C ASN A 343 15.88 44.78 -14.37
N VAL A 344 14.76 45.51 -14.43
CA VAL A 344 14.01 45.70 -15.67
C VAL A 344 14.73 46.72 -16.54
N THR A 345 15.23 46.27 -17.69
CA THR A 345 15.93 47.12 -18.65
C THR A 345 15.00 47.56 -19.78
N ASN A 346 15.28 48.73 -20.35
CA ASN A 346 14.59 49.21 -21.55
C ASN A 346 14.83 48.32 -22.77
#